data_AF-A0A975AWJ4-F1
#
_entry.id   AF-A0A975AWJ4-F1
#
_cell.length_a   1.000
_cell.length_b   1.000
_cell.length_c   1.000
_cell.angle_alpha   90.00
_cell.angle_beta   90.00
_cell.angle_gamma   90.00
#
_symmetry.space_group_name_H-M   'P 1'
#
loop_
_entity.id
_entity.type
_entity.pdbx_description
1 polymer ?
#
loop_
_entity_poly.entity_id
_entity_poly.type
_entity_poly.pdbx_seq_one_letter_code
_entity_poly.pdbx_strand_id
1 'polypeptide(L)'
;MPYPYCPSGRYWKVAPGDTLWYIAQKTGSSVDELLKLNPGIDPYNLQIGQVICLPPIIPYGKTPECPTGVYWEVAPGDTLWNIAQRVGTTVDKIMALNPYIDPMNLQVGQIICLPVPGEN
;
A
#
# COMPACT_ATOMS: atom_id res chain seq x y z
N MET A 1 23.42 0.82 10.30
CA MET A 1 22.77 1.89 9.52
C MET A 1 21.37 2.06 10.06
N PRO A 2 20.87 3.29 10.27
CA PRO A 2 19.47 3.46 10.65
C PRO A 2 18.59 2.98 9.50
N TYR A 3 17.54 2.22 9.86
CA TYR A 3 16.52 1.78 8.92
C TYR A 3 15.78 3.00 8.34
N PRO A 4 15.37 2.98 7.06
CA PRO A 4 14.47 4.01 6.54
C PRO A 4 13.17 4.01 7.35
N TYR A 5 12.50 5.16 7.45
CA TYR A 5 11.18 5.21 8.07
C TYR A 5 10.24 4.25 7.35
N CYS A 6 9.60 3.36 8.10
CA CYS A 6 8.63 2.41 7.59
C CYS A 6 7.41 2.39 8.50
N PRO A 7 6.27 2.93 8.08
CA PRO A 7 5.07 3.00 8.92
C PRO A 7 4.61 1.63 9.42
N SER A 8 4.77 0.58 8.61
CA SER A 8 4.39 -0.78 8.98
C SER A 8 5.33 -1.41 10.02
N GLY A 9 6.52 -0.82 10.22
CA GLY A 9 7.63 -1.42 10.98
C GLY A 9 8.19 -2.72 10.37
N ARG A 10 7.72 -3.13 9.18
CA ARG A 10 8.14 -4.37 8.51
C ARG A 10 9.24 -4.08 7.50
N TYR A 11 10.31 -4.86 7.56
CA TYR A 11 11.48 -4.67 6.71
C TYR A 11 11.89 -5.97 6.03
N TRP A 12 12.38 -5.85 4.80
CA TRP A 12 13.13 -6.88 4.09
C TRP A 12 14.57 -6.40 3.91
N LYS A 13 15.55 -7.22 4.33
CA LYS A 13 16.96 -6.95 4.06
C LYS A 13 17.38 -7.76 2.84
N VAL A 14 17.71 -7.06 1.75
CA VAL A 14 18.07 -7.66 0.46
C VAL A 14 19.22 -8.65 0.64
N ALA A 15 19.01 -9.88 0.18
CA ALA A 15 19.97 -10.97 0.14
C ALA A 15 20.46 -11.20 -1.30
N PRO A 16 21.56 -11.95 -1.49
CA PRO A 16 22.02 -12.33 -2.82
C PRO A 16 20.91 -13.05 -3.62
N GLY A 17 20.63 -12.56 -4.83
CA GLY A 17 19.61 -13.14 -5.72
C GLY A 17 18.20 -12.56 -5.56
N ASP A 18 17.96 -11.67 -4.59
CA ASP A 18 16.67 -11.00 -4.46
C ASP A 18 16.41 -10.04 -5.63
N THR A 19 15.14 -10.01 -6.05
CA THR A 19 14.58 -8.99 -6.95
C THR A 19 13.33 -8.41 -6.30
N LEU A 20 12.89 -7.20 -6.69
CA LEU A 20 11.63 -6.66 -6.17
C LEU A 20 10.44 -7.57 -6.49
N TRP A 21 10.46 -8.24 -7.64
CA TRP A 21 9.43 -9.22 -8.00
C TRP A 21 9.39 -10.40 -7.02
N TYR A 22 10.54 -10.97 -6.69
CA TYR A 22 10.65 -12.06 -5.73
C TYR A 22 10.18 -11.63 -4.33
N ILE A 23 10.62 -10.46 -3.87
CA ILE A 23 10.25 -9.92 -2.55
C ILE A 23 8.74 -9.66 -2.49
N ALA A 24 8.16 -9.02 -3.51
CA ALA A 24 6.73 -8.74 -3.60
C ALA A 24 5.91 -10.04 -3.49
N GLN A 25 6.25 -11.05 -4.31
CA GLN A 25 5.58 -12.35 -4.27
C GLN A 25 5.72 -13.02 -2.90
N LYS A 26 6.91 -13.00 -2.30
CA LYS A 26 7.17 -13.68 -1.02
C LYS A 26 6.45 -13.03 0.16
N THR A 27 6.20 -11.73 0.08
CA THR A 27 5.61 -10.93 1.15
C THR A 27 4.12 -10.66 0.97
N GLY A 28 3.53 -11.10 -0.15
CA GLY A 28 2.12 -10.88 -0.48
C GLY A 28 1.83 -9.43 -0.88
N SER A 29 2.78 -8.78 -1.56
CA SER A 29 2.73 -7.38 -2.01
C SER A 29 2.90 -7.31 -3.54
N SER A 30 2.82 -6.11 -4.12
CA SER A 30 3.17 -5.85 -5.53
C SER A 30 4.48 -5.08 -5.66
N VAL A 31 5.14 -5.16 -6.82
CA VAL A 31 6.36 -4.38 -7.10
C VAL A 31 6.08 -2.87 -7.03
N ASP A 32 4.91 -2.45 -7.52
CA ASP A 32 4.48 -1.06 -7.50
C ASP A 32 4.28 -0.56 -6.06
N GLU A 33 3.68 -1.37 -5.19
CA GLU A 33 3.53 -1.07 -3.76
C GLU A 33 4.89 -0.95 -3.07
N LEU A 34 5.83 -1.86 -3.36
CA LEU A 34 7.20 -1.75 -2.83
C LEU A 34 7.91 -0.49 -3.32
N LEU A 35 7.75 -0.10 -4.58
CA LEU A 35 8.37 1.13 -5.12
C LEU A 35 7.77 2.39 -4.50
N LYS A 36 6.44 2.44 -4.33
CA LYS A 36 5.75 3.56 -3.68
C LYS A 36 6.20 3.75 -2.22
N LEU A 37 6.38 2.66 -1.48
CA LEU A 37 6.83 2.71 -0.09
C LEU A 37 8.31 3.04 0.07
N ASN A 38 9.10 2.82 -0.97
CA ASN A 38 10.54 3.00 -0.95
C ASN A 38 10.95 3.99 -2.05
N PRO A 39 10.53 5.26 -1.94
CA PRO A 39 10.87 6.25 -2.94
C PRO A 39 12.39 6.37 -3.09
N GLY A 40 12.88 6.28 -4.33
CA GLY A 40 14.30 6.39 -4.66
C GLY A 40 15.07 5.07 -4.70
N ILE A 41 14.42 3.91 -4.53
CA ILE A 41 15.08 2.63 -4.83
C ILE A 41 15.15 2.41 -6.35
N ASP A 42 16.27 1.85 -6.82
CA ASP A 42 16.41 1.40 -8.20
C ASP A 42 15.91 -0.06 -8.31
N PRO A 43 14.81 -0.34 -9.02
CA PRO A 43 14.27 -1.70 -9.17
C PRO A 43 15.23 -2.67 -9.87
N TYR A 44 16.20 -2.15 -10.64
CA TYR A 44 17.13 -2.96 -11.44
C TYR A 44 18.50 -3.11 -10.77
N ASN A 45 18.74 -2.44 -9.65
CA ASN A 45 20.04 -2.41 -8.97
C ASN A 45 19.93 -2.48 -7.45
N LEU A 46 19.23 -3.50 -6.94
CA LEU A 46 19.14 -3.74 -5.50
C LEU A 46 20.51 -4.13 -4.93
N GLN A 47 20.92 -3.45 -3.85
CA GLN A 47 22.20 -3.72 -3.18
C GLN A 47 22.01 -4.75 -2.07
N ILE A 48 22.92 -5.72 -1.95
CA ILE A 48 22.91 -6.66 -0.82
C ILE A 48 23.02 -5.88 0.50
N GLY A 49 22.13 -6.19 1.43
CA GLY A 49 22.02 -5.50 2.71
C GLY A 49 21.20 -4.22 2.68
N GLN A 50 20.76 -3.75 1.50
CA GLN A 50 19.75 -2.71 1.38
C GLN A 50 18.49 -3.13 2.12
N VAL A 51 17.84 -2.17 2.78
CA VAL A 51 16.59 -2.44 3.49
C VAL A 51 15.43 -1.82 2.74
N ILE A 52 14.41 -2.65 2.50
CA ILE A 52 13.14 -2.31 1.86
C ILE A 52 12.06 -2.31 2.93
N CYS A 53 11.34 -1.20 3.07
CA CYS A 53 10.09 -1.12 3.83
C CYS A 53 9.02 -1.95 3.12
N LEU A 54 8.35 -2.82 3.89
CA LEU A 54 7.25 -3.64 3.40
C LEU A 54 5.92 -3.02 3.80
N PRO A 55 4.82 -3.27 3.07
CA PRO A 55 3.50 -2.87 3.53
C PRO A 55 3.08 -3.58 4.83
N PRO A 56 2.07 -3.10 5.55
CA PRO A 56 1.51 -3.83 6.69
C PRO A 56 0.89 -5.16 6.23
N ILE A 57 0.97 -6.20 7.07
CA ILE A 57 0.06 -7.34 6.94
C ILE A 57 -1.24 -6.89 7.55
N ILE A 58 -2.32 -6.86 6.76
CA ILE A 58 -3.67 -6.66 7.26
C ILE A 58 -4.29 -8.05 7.39
N PRO A 59 -4.40 -8.63 8.60
CA PRO A 59 -5.07 -9.91 8.78
C PRO A 59 -6.52 -9.82 8.30
N TYR A 60 -7.03 -10.91 7.75
CA TYR A 60 -8.44 -11.02 7.38
C TYR A 60 -9.34 -10.65 8.57
N GLY A 61 -10.26 -9.71 8.37
CA GLY A 61 -11.16 -9.20 9.41
C GLY A 61 -10.57 -8.09 10.31
N LYS A 62 -9.35 -7.59 10.03
CA LYS A 62 -8.85 -6.34 10.63
C LYS A 62 -8.90 -5.20 9.63
N THR A 63 -9.24 -4.00 10.12
CA THR A 63 -9.18 -2.76 9.35
C THR A 63 -7.79 -2.14 9.43
N PRO A 64 -7.29 -1.51 8.34
CA PRO A 64 -6.10 -0.64 8.43
C PRO A 64 -6.35 0.50 9.42
N GLU A 65 -5.26 1.11 9.90
CA GLU A 65 -5.37 2.37 10.62
C GLU A 65 -6.02 3.42 9.72
N CYS A 66 -7.04 4.10 10.24
CA CYS A 66 -7.77 5.12 9.50
C CYS A 66 -8.05 6.32 10.41
N PRO A 67 -7.37 7.47 10.20
CA PRO A 67 -7.53 8.64 11.04
C PRO A 67 -8.97 9.16 11.10
N THR A 68 -9.74 8.98 10.03
CA THR A 68 -11.13 9.41 9.93
C THR A 68 -12.10 8.42 10.55
N GLY A 69 -11.69 7.16 10.74
CA GLY A 69 -12.58 6.05 11.12
C GLY A 69 -13.63 5.69 10.05
N VAL A 70 -13.56 6.27 8.85
CA VAL A 70 -14.50 6.00 7.75
C VAL A 70 -13.88 4.96 6.84
N TYR A 71 -14.60 3.87 6.63
CA TYR A 71 -14.11 2.72 5.86
C TYR A 71 -15.01 2.42 4.67
N TRP A 72 -14.40 1.87 3.62
CA TRP A 72 -15.07 1.26 2.48
C TRP A 72 -14.59 -0.18 2.31
N GLU A 73 -15.50 -1.13 2.25
CA GLU A 73 -15.19 -2.50 1.85
C GLU A 73 -15.38 -2.63 0.34
N VAL A 74 -14.30 -2.97 -0.36
CA VAL A 74 -14.31 -3.11 -1.83
C VAL A 74 -15.29 -4.19 -2.25
N ALA A 75 -16.30 -3.80 -3.00
CA ALA A 75 -17.27 -4.69 -3.61
C ALA A 75 -16.86 -5.10 -5.03
N PRO A 76 -17.45 -6.18 -5.59
CA PRO A 76 -17.22 -6.55 -6.98
C PRO A 76 -17.52 -5.38 -7.94
N GLY A 77 -16.53 -5.03 -8.78
CA GLY A 77 -16.64 -3.94 -9.76
C GLY A 77 -16.31 -2.55 -9.22
N ASP A 78 -15.90 -2.42 -7.96
CA ASP A 78 -15.39 -1.16 -7.44
C ASP A 78 -14.02 -0.80 -8.05
N THR A 79 -13.82 0.49 -8.24
CA THR A 79 -12.54 1.11 -8.63
C THR A 79 -12.33 2.32 -7.72
N LEU A 80 -11.10 2.77 -7.50
CA LEU A 80 -10.91 3.99 -6.70
C LEU A 80 -11.64 5.20 -7.29
N TRP A 81 -11.76 5.25 -8.62
CA TRP A 81 -12.48 6.32 -9.30
C TRP A 81 -13.97 6.33 -8.93
N ASN A 82 -14.67 5.20 -9.03
CA ASN A 82 -16.10 5.16 -8.73
C ASN A 82 -16.39 5.30 -7.21
N ILE A 83 -15.49 4.79 -6.35
CA ILE A 83 -15.56 5.02 -4.90
C ILE A 83 -15.43 6.51 -4.61
N ALA A 84 -14.42 7.18 -5.18
CA ALA A 84 -14.19 8.60 -5.00
C ALA A 84 -15.41 9.44 -5.41
N GLN A 85 -16.02 9.12 -6.57
CA GLN A 85 -17.24 9.79 -7.02
C GLN A 85 -18.43 9.57 -6.07
N ARG A 86 -18.63 8.35 -5.59
CA ARG A 86 -19.74 8.00 -4.66
C ARG A 86 -19.63 8.71 -3.31
N VAL A 87 -18.40 8.87 -2.80
CA VAL A 87 -18.14 9.46 -1.48
C VAL A 87 -17.94 10.98 -1.58
N GLY A 88 -17.79 11.54 -2.78
CA GLY A 88 -17.54 12.97 -2.99
C GLY A 88 -16.12 13.37 -2.62
N THR A 89 -15.12 12.61 -3.08
CA THR A 89 -13.70 12.90 -2.87
C THR A 89 -12.88 12.64 -4.16
N THR A 90 -11.55 12.68 -4.08
CA THR A 90 -10.64 12.36 -5.20
C THR A 90 -9.88 11.06 -4.96
N VAL A 91 -9.47 10.41 -6.04
CA VAL A 91 -8.59 9.23 -5.97
C VAL A 91 -7.33 9.54 -5.20
N ASP A 92 -6.73 10.73 -5.42
CA ASP A 92 -5.50 11.14 -4.74
C ASP A 92 -5.68 11.24 -3.22
N LYS A 93 -6.82 11.74 -2.73
CA LYS A 93 -7.12 11.79 -1.29
C LYS A 93 -7.31 10.41 -0.70
N ILE A 94 -7.97 9.50 -1.42
CA ILE A 94 -8.08 8.10 -0.99
C ILE A 94 -6.67 7.48 -0.95
N MET A 95 -5.86 7.64 -2.01
CA MET A 95 -4.51 7.10 -2.08
C MET A 95 -3.59 7.65 -0.98
N ALA A 96 -3.74 8.92 -0.61
CA ALA A 96 -2.98 9.54 0.48
C ALA A 96 -3.22 8.87 1.84
N LEU A 97 -4.45 8.39 2.09
CA LEU A 97 -4.81 7.65 3.30
C LEU A 97 -4.46 6.15 3.22
N ASN A 98 -4.20 5.65 2.02
CA ASN A 98 -3.99 4.23 1.76
C ASN A 98 -2.70 4.02 0.94
N PRO A 99 -1.51 4.40 1.45
CA PRO A 99 -0.27 4.36 0.67
C PRO A 99 0.18 2.94 0.25
N TYR A 100 -0.46 1.91 0.80
CA TYR A 100 -0.18 0.49 0.55
C TYR A 100 -1.11 -0.12 -0.50
N ILE A 101 -2.13 0.57 -1.00
CA ILE A 101 -3.06 -0.06 -1.96
C ILE A 101 -2.58 0.10 -3.40
N ASP A 102 -2.76 -0.95 -4.19
CA ASP A 102 -2.61 -0.88 -5.63
C ASP A 102 -3.95 -0.41 -6.26
N PRO A 103 -4.02 0.81 -6.83
CA PRO A 103 -5.25 1.36 -7.39
C PRO A 103 -5.76 0.57 -8.60
N MET A 104 -4.89 -0.22 -9.26
CA MET A 104 -5.24 -1.03 -10.43
C MET A 104 -5.61 -2.47 -10.05
N ASN A 105 -5.44 -2.85 -8.79
CA ASN A 105 -5.63 -4.23 -8.34
C ASN A 105 -6.35 -4.30 -6.97
N LEU A 106 -7.48 -3.62 -6.85
CA LEU A 106 -8.33 -3.72 -5.65
C LEU A 106 -8.89 -5.13 -5.51
N GLN A 107 -8.79 -5.69 -4.30
CA GLN A 107 -9.32 -7.01 -3.99
C GLN A 107 -10.70 -6.89 -3.36
N VAL A 108 -11.65 -7.75 -3.74
CA VAL A 108 -12.97 -7.80 -3.08
C VAL A 108 -12.80 -8.13 -1.59
N GLY A 109 -13.50 -7.41 -0.73
CA GLY A 109 -13.38 -7.50 0.72
C GLY A 109 -12.20 -6.71 1.31
N GLN A 110 -11.39 -6.05 0.48
CA GLN A 110 -10.35 -5.14 0.95
C GLN A 110 -10.97 -3.92 1.62
N ILE A 111 -10.44 -3.54 2.79
CA ILE A 111 -10.89 -2.35 3.51
C ILE A 111 -10.01 -1.16 3.14
N ILE A 112 -10.65 -0.08 2.71
CA ILE A 112 -10.03 1.20 2.32
C ILE A 112 -10.43 2.27 3.34
N CYS A 113 -9.47 3.05 3.82
CA CYS A 113 -9.74 4.24 4.62
C CYS A 113 -10.21 5.39 3.72
N LEU A 114 -11.31 6.06 4.07
CA LEU A 114 -11.85 7.18 3.29
C LEU A 114 -11.61 8.52 4.01
N PRO A 115 -11.43 9.62 3.26
CA PRO A 115 -11.43 10.96 3.83
C PRO A 115 -12.84 11.34 4.34
N VAL A 116 -12.92 12.38 5.16
CA VAL A 116 -14.22 12.89 5.62
C VAL A 116 -15.00 13.45 4.41
N PRO A 117 -16.29 13.12 4.24
CA PRO A 117 -17.09 13.65 3.15
C PRO A 117 -17.10 15.18 3.14
N GLY A 118 -16.81 15.79 1.98
CA GLY A 118 -16.87 17.24 1.79
C GLY A 118 -15.59 18.03 2.11
N GLU A 119 -14.49 17.38 2.51
CA GLU A 119 -13.17 18.02 2.48
C GLU A 119 -12.73 18.17 1.02
N ASN A 120 -12.88 19.37 0.45
CA ASN A 120 -12.36 19.76 -0.87
C ASN A 120 -10.99 20.42 -0.76
#